data_AF-A0A4P8PXT2-F1
#
_entry.id   AF-A0A4P8PXT2-F1
#
_cell.length_a   1.000
_cell.length_b   1.000
_cell.length_c   1.000
_cell.angle_alpha   90.00
_cell.angle_beta   90.00
_cell.angle_gamma   90.00
#
_symmetry.space_group_name_H-M   'P 1'
#
loop_
_entity.id
_entity.type
_entity.pdbx_description
1 polymer ?
#
loop_
_entity_poly.entity_id
_entity_poly.type
_entity_poly.pdbx_seq_one_letter_code
_entity_poly.pdbx_strand_id
1 'polypeptide(L)'
;MASGLEQLNNLRQQGTGRRNIPPSRHPARPTPVETAGTNDAPAAAATPAQEQAPTPQPAAVPASAPAPAPKQASKPRPAPAPAPAPVDDPLISATVYLSASNDDFLEDVKRAGRRSQPKIDANRSAVVRLALTRLAEQMAPEQVAQELSARAGRLPGTTGRTRL
;
A
#
# COMPACT_ATOMS: atom_id res chain seq x y z
N MET A 1 -47.94 22.21 -0.09
CA MET A 1 -46.84 21.46 0.52
C MET A 1 -45.70 21.43 -0.48
N ALA A 2 -44.78 22.40 -0.41
CA ALA A 2 -43.69 22.52 -1.38
C ALA A 2 -42.73 21.34 -1.23
N SER A 3 -42.42 20.69 -2.35
CA SER A 3 -41.69 19.44 -2.43
C SER A 3 -40.23 19.64 -1.99
N GLY A 4 -39.72 18.81 -1.07
CA GLY A 4 -38.31 18.85 -0.63
C GLY A 4 -37.29 18.71 -1.78
N LEU A 5 -37.75 18.23 -2.95
CA LEU A 5 -36.97 18.15 -4.18
C LEU A 5 -36.73 19.53 -4.82
N GLU A 6 -37.68 20.46 -4.73
CA GLU A 6 -37.48 21.86 -5.16
C GLU A 6 -36.48 22.60 -4.26
N GLN A 7 -36.51 22.31 -2.95
CA GLN A 7 -35.60 22.93 -1.99
C GLN A 7 -34.15 22.52 -2.26
N LEU A 8 -33.90 21.25 -2.62
CA LEU A 8 -32.58 20.78 -3.03
C LEU A 8 -32.11 21.40 -4.35
N ASN A 9 -33.02 21.61 -5.30
CA ASN A 9 -32.67 22.22 -6.59
C ASN A 9 -32.33 23.72 -6.43
N ASN A 10 -33.03 24.42 -5.53
CA ASN A 10 -32.71 25.80 -5.17
C ASN A 10 -31.36 25.94 -4.46
N LEU A 11 -31.01 25.01 -3.55
CA LEU A 11 -29.69 25.03 -2.91
C LEU A 11 -28.56 24.76 -3.91
N ARG A 12 -28.78 23.90 -4.91
CA ARG A 12 -27.79 23.62 -5.96
C ARG A 12 -27.54 24.85 -6.86
N GLN A 13 -28.59 25.58 -7.21
CA GLN A 13 -28.47 26.79 -8.02
C GLN A 13 -27.82 27.96 -7.26
N GLN A 14 -27.97 28.02 -5.94
CA GLN A 14 -27.30 29.01 -5.10
C GLN A 14 -25.80 28.74 -4.93
N GLY A 15 -25.36 27.48 -4.97
CA GLY A 15 -23.95 27.09 -4.73
C GLY A 15 -22.99 27.30 -5.90
N THR A 16 -23.50 27.41 -7.14
CA THR A 16 -22.70 27.53 -8.36
C THR A 16 -22.52 28.97 -8.84
N GLY A 17 -23.39 29.90 -8.44
CA GLY A 17 -23.46 31.23 -9.07
C GLY A 17 -22.83 32.42 -8.33
N ARG A 18 -22.57 32.35 -7.01
CA ARG A 18 -22.26 33.58 -6.23
C ARG A 18 -21.29 33.41 -5.06
N ARG A 19 -20.34 32.48 -5.14
CA ARG A 19 -19.12 32.67 -4.35
C ARG A 19 -18.30 33.70 -5.10
N ASN A 20 -18.29 34.93 -4.60
CA ASN A 20 -17.43 36.02 -5.06
C ASN A 20 -15.97 35.65 -4.72
N ILE A 21 -15.44 34.68 -5.48
CA ILE A 21 -14.05 34.26 -5.40
C ILE A 21 -13.26 35.34 -6.12
N PRO A 22 -12.33 36.03 -5.45
CA PRO A 22 -11.53 37.05 -6.11
C PRO A 22 -10.80 36.40 -7.30
N PRO A 23 -10.74 37.08 -8.46
CA PRO A 23 -10.10 36.54 -9.64
C PRO A 23 -8.64 36.19 -9.30
N SER A 24 -8.18 35.04 -9.82
CA SER A 24 -6.80 34.61 -9.67
C SER A 24 -5.86 35.71 -10.16
N ARG A 25 -5.05 36.26 -9.25
CA ARG A 25 -4.11 37.36 -9.54
C ARG A 25 -2.90 36.93 -10.39
N HIS A 26 -2.82 35.66 -10.74
CA HIS A 26 -1.68 35.10 -11.48
C HIS A 26 -2.13 34.75 -12.90
N PRO A 27 -1.46 35.29 -13.94
CA PRO A 27 -1.69 34.83 -15.30
C PRO A 27 -1.34 33.34 -15.40
N ALA A 28 -2.14 32.59 -16.15
CA ALA A 28 -1.80 31.21 -16.48
C ALA A 28 -0.43 31.20 -17.18
N ARG A 29 0.49 30.39 -16.67
CA ARG A 29 1.89 30.34 -17.14
C ARG A 29 1.92 29.85 -18.60
N PRO A 30 2.45 30.63 -19.57
CA PRO A 30 2.39 30.26 -20.99
C PRO A 30 3.54 29.33 -21.44
N THR A 31 4.54 29.05 -20.62
CA THR A 31 5.71 28.26 -21.04
C THR A 31 5.87 26.98 -20.20
N PRO A 32 5.92 25.79 -20.84
CA PRO A 32 6.44 24.58 -20.22
C PRO A 32 7.87 24.83 -19.70
N VAL A 33 8.20 24.27 -18.53
CA VAL A 33 9.58 24.30 -18.03
C VAL A 33 10.38 23.26 -18.81
N GLU A 34 11.26 23.74 -19.68
CA GLU A 34 12.28 22.93 -20.34
C GLU A 34 13.41 22.67 -19.34
N THR A 35 13.56 21.42 -18.89
CA THR A 35 14.73 21.00 -18.10
C THR A 35 15.92 20.85 -19.04
N ALA A 36 16.57 21.96 -19.37
CA ALA A 36 17.86 21.97 -20.03
C ALA A 36 18.92 21.43 -19.05
N GLY A 37 19.43 20.24 -19.35
CA GLY A 37 20.64 19.71 -18.72
C GLY A 37 21.78 20.70 -18.93
N THR A 38 22.28 21.26 -17.83
CA THR A 38 23.44 22.14 -17.83
C THR A 38 24.59 21.35 -17.23
N ASN A 39 25.51 20.89 -18.08
CA ASN A 39 26.85 20.47 -17.67
C ASN A 39 27.85 21.45 -18.33
N ASP A 40 28.41 22.30 -17.49
CA ASP A 40 29.58 23.18 -17.70
C ASP A 40 30.28 23.14 -16.32
N ALA A 41 31.59 23.03 -16.09
CA ALA A 41 32.85 22.99 -16.85
C ALA A 41 33.93 22.48 -15.82
N PRO A 42 35.28 22.63 -15.95
CA PRO A 42 36.12 23.09 -17.07
C PRO A 42 37.40 22.24 -17.30
N ALA A 43 38.19 22.69 -18.27
CA ALA A 43 39.47 22.18 -18.77
C ALA A 43 40.67 22.29 -17.81
N ALA A 44 41.63 21.37 -17.96
CA ALA A 44 43.03 21.57 -17.58
C ALA A 44 43.95 20.86 -18.60
N ALA A 45 44.86 21.64 -19.18
CA ALA A 45 45.95 21.19 -20.05
C ALA A 45 47.24 21.02 -19.24
N ALA A 46 48.04 19.98 -19.52
CA ALA A 46 49.51 20.01 -19.63
C ALA A 46 50.11 18.59 -19.69
N THR A 47 51.04 18.41 -20.63
CA THR A 47 52.08 17.37 -20.77
C THR A 47 53.41 18.18 -20.82
N PRO A 48 54.59 17.75 -20.32
CA PRO A 48 55.34 16.61 -20.88
C PRO A 48 56.41 15.90 -19.99
N ALA A 49 57.02 14.86 -20.59
CA ALA A 49 58.46 14.49 -20.58
C ALA A 49 58.80 13.03 -20.17
N GLN A 50 59.64 12.42 -21.01
CA GLN A 50 60.13 11.04 -21.07
C GLN A 50 61.34 10.81 -20.12
N GLU A 51 61.69 9.55 -19.81
CA GLU A 51 62.93 8.88 -20.30
C GLU A 51 63.35 7.57 -19.54
N GLN A 52 63.70 6.54 -20.33
CA GLN A 52 64.62 5.38 -20.10
C GLN A 52 64.24 4.08 -19.31
N ALA A 53 64.81 2.96 -19.80
CA ALA A 53 64.46 1.51 -19.66
C ALA A 53 65.51 0.69 -18.83
N PRO A 54 65.68 -0.67 -18.87
CA PRO A 54 64.77 -1.85 -18.95
C PRO A 54 65.03 -3.00 -17.88
N THR A 55 64.03 -3.89 -17.61
CA THR A 55 64.05 -5.33 -17.12
C THR A 55 64.77 -5.75 -15.80
N PRO A 56 64.54 -6.95 -15.15
CA PRO A 56 63.62 -8.10 -15.43
C PRO A 56 62.79 -8.69 -14.23
N GLN A 57 61.64 -9.33 -14.56
CA GLN A 57 61.05 -10.63 -14.08
C GLN A 57 60.86 -11.00 -12.55
N PRO A 58 60.13 -12.10 -12.19
CA PRO A 58 58.68 -12.20 -11.94
C PRO A 58 58.31 -12.54 -10.47
N ALA A 59 57.07 -12.27 -10.03
CA ALA A 59 56.52 -12.92 -8.84
C ALA A 59 55.00 -13.15 -8.92
N ALA A 60 54.66 -14.44 -9.01
CA ALA A 60 53.48 -15.16 -8.53
C ALA A 60 52.08 -14.49 -8.63
N VAL A 61 51.27 -15.09 -9.51
CA VAL A 61 49.81 -15.09 -9.47
C VAL A 61 49.33 -15.88 -8.23
N PRO A 62 48.51 -15.32 -7.34
CA PRO A 62 47.62 -16.12 -6.51
C PRO A 62 46.32 -16.37 -7.27
N ALA A 63 45.99 -17.66 -7.38
CA ALA A 63 44.87 -18.22 -8.10
C ALA A 63 43.51 -17.59 -7.76
N SER A 64 42.74 -17.29 -8.81
CA SER A 64 41.32 -17.00 -8.72
C SER A 64 40.59 -18.10 -7.96
N ALA A 65 39.92 -17.74 -6.87
CA ALA A 65 38.99 -18.61 -6.18
C ALA A 65 37.88 -19.05 -7.16
N PRO A 66 37.48 -20.33 -7.19
CA PRO A 66 36.38 -20.77 -8.04
C PRO A 66 35.08 -20.11 -7.57
N ALA A 67 34.41 -19.43 -8.49
CA ALA A 67 33.09 -18.85 -8.29
C ALA A 67 32.10 -19.96 -7.90
N PRO A 68 31.21 -19.72 -6.91
CA PRO A 68 30.18 -20.68 -6.55
C PRO A 68 29.25 -20.93 -7.75
N ALA A 69 28.99 -22.21 -8.01
CA ALA A 69 28.09 -22.67 -9.05
C ALA A 69 26.71 -21.99 -8.98
N PRO A 70 26.07 -21.69 -10.12
CA PRO A 70 24.74 -21.09 -10.13
C PRO A 70 23.74 -22.05 -9.47
N LYS A 71 23.11 -21.61 -8.38
CA LYS A 71 21.95 -22.29 -7.80
C LYS A 71 20.86 -22.35 -8.88
N GLN A 72 20.52 -23.59 -9.27
CA GLN A 72 19.44 -23.86 -10.20
C GLN A 72 18.17 -23.15 -9.71
N ALA A 73 17.59 -22.32 -10.57
CA ALA A 73 16.30 -21.70 -10.33
C ALA A 73 15.25 -22.80 -10.20
N SER A 74 14.68 -22.94 -9.00
CA SER A 74 13.52 -23.79 -8.78
C SER A 74 12.39 -23.33 -9.70
N LYS A 75 11.90 -24.27 -10.53
CA LYS A 75 10.73 -24.13 -11.40
C LYS A 75 9.60 -23.37 -10.66
N PRO A 76 8.97 -22.35 -11.26
CA PRO A 76 7.83 -21.68 -10.63
C PRO A 76 6.72 -22.70 -10.38
N ARG A 77 6.27 -22.76 -9.12
CA ARG A 77 5.11 -23.53 -8.67
C ARG A 77 3.89 -23.10 -9.51
N PRO A 78 3.07 -24.04 -10.01
CA PRO A 78 1.84 -23.70 -10.72
C PRO A 78 1.00 -22.74 -9.88
N ALA A 79 0.51 -21.67 -10.50
CA ALA A 79 -0.39 -20.73 -9.87
C ALA A 79 -1.60 -21.49 -9.32
N PRO A 80 -2.04 -21.24 -8.06
CA PRO A 80 -3.24 -21.83 -7.54
C PRO A 80 -4.42 -21.49 -8.46
N ALA A 81 -5.24 -22.50 -8.76
CA ALA A 81 -6.44 -22.33 -9.57
C ALA A 81 -7.31 -21.20 -8.98
N PRO A 82 -7.97 -20.39 -9.83
CA PRO A 82 -8.84 -19.33 -9.36
C PRO A 82 -9.92 -19.94 -8.46
N ALA A 83 -10.01 -19.41 -7.24
CA ALA A 83 -11.05 -19.79 -6.30
C ALA A 83 -12.44 -19.58 -6.95
N PRO A 84 -13.42 -20.47 -6.69
CA PRO A 84 -14.76 -20.33 -7.22
C PRO A 84 -15.30 -18.94 -6.89
N ALA A 85 -15.99 -18.34 -7.87
CA ALA A 85 -16.61 -17.03 -7.70
C ALA A 85 -17.52 -17.07 -6.45
N PRO A 86 -17.40 -16.07 -5.56
CA PRO A 86 -18.20 -16.06 -4.34
C PRO A 86 -19.68 -16.08 -4.71
N VAL A 87 -20.41 -17.04 -4.16
CA VAL A 87 -21.87 -16.99 -4.13
C VAL A 87 -22.27 -15.74 -3.36
N ASP A 88 -23.11 -14.90 -3.98
CA ASP A 88 -23.59 -13.66 -3.38
C ASP A 88 -24.60 -13.97 -2.27
N ASP A 89 -24.10 -14.35 -1.11
CA ASP A 89 -24.91 -14.42 0.10
C ASP A 89 -25.36 -13.00 0.49
N PRO A 90 -26.63 -12.83 0.92
CA PRO A 90 -27.14 -11.52 1.31
C PRO A 90 -26.36 -10.97 2.51
N LEU A 91 -25.92 -9.71 2.41
CA LEU A 91 -25.22 -9.04 3.50
C LEU A 91 -26.16 -8.69 4.64
N ILE A 92 -25.80 -9.11 5.85
CA ILE A 92 -26.48 -8.75 7.11
C ILE A 92 -25.71 -7.60 7.77
N SER A 93 -26.43 -6.59 8.27
CA SER A 93 -25.82 -5.50 9.04
C SER A 93 -25.48 -5.96 10.46
N ALA A 94 -24.26 -5.66 10.90
CA ALA A 94 -23.79 -5.96 12.25
C ALA A 94 -23.04 -4.76 12.82
N THR A 95 -23.26 -4.49 14.12
CA THR A 95 -22.50 -3.48 14.86
C THR A 95 -21.45 -4.18 15.71
N VAL A 96 -20.19 -3.77 15.60
CA VAL A 96 -19.05 -4.38 16.29
C VAL A 96 -18.23 -3.30 16.98
N TYR A 97 -17.79 -3.58 18.20
CA TYR A 97 -16.90 -2.69 18.95
C TYR A 97 -15.45 -3.03 18.65
N LEU A 98 -14.66 -2.00 18.34
CA LEU A 98 -13.24 -2.12 18.04
C LEU A 98 -12.45 -1.22 19.00
N SER A 99 -11.20 -1.62 19.28
CA SER A 99 -10.26 -0.71 19.95
C SER A 99 -9.90 0.45 19.03
N ALA A 100 -9.43 1.56 19.60
CA ALA A 100 -8.94 2.71 18.83
C ALA A 100 -7.87 2.31 17.80
N SER A 101 -6.90 1.48 18.22
CA SER A 101 -5.83 1.00 17.33
C SER A 101 -6.33 0.18 16.15
N ASN A 102 -7.42 -0.59 16.32
CA ASN A 102 -8.04 -1.31 15.21
C ASN A 102 -8.77 -0.37 14.26
N ASP A 103 -9.41 0.70 14.77
CA ASP A 103 -10.05 1.71 13.93
C ASP A 103 -9.02 2.48 13.09
N ASP A 104 -7.89 2.88 13.69
CA ASP A 104 -6.78 3.53 13.00
C ASP A 104 -6.24 2.66 11.86
N PHE A 105 -6.04 1.37 12.12
CA PHE A 105 -5.62 0.41 11.09
C PHE A 105 -6.62 0.35 9.92
N LEU A 106 -7.93 0.33 10.19
CA LEU A 106 -8.94 0.31 9.13
C LEU A 106 -8.89 1.59 8.27
N GLU A 107 -8.65 2.75 8.86
CA GLU A 107 -8.48 4.00 8.10
C GLU A 107 -7.20 4.01 7.26
N ASP A 108 -6.10 3.44 7.76
CA ASP A 108 -4.87 3.32 7.00
C ASP A 108 -5.01 2.35 5.81
N VAL A 109 -5.71 1.23 6.00
CA VAL A 109 -6.05 0.31 4.90
C VAL A 109 -6.89 1.03 3.84
N LYS A 110 -7.87 1.82 4.25
CA LYS A 110 -8.70 2.62 3.34
C LYS A 110 -7.89 3.68 2.59
N ARG A 111 -6.91 4.32 3.24
CA ARG A 111 -5.97 5.25 2.59
C ARG A 111 -5.09 4.52 1.58
N ALA A 112 -4.59 3.34 1.92
CA ALA A 112 -3.78 2.51 1.03
C ALA A 112 -4.56 2.06 -0.22
N GLY A 113 -5.79 1.56 -0.05
CA GLY A 113 -6.65 1.14 -1.16
C GLY A 113 -7.04 2.27 -2.12
N ARG A 114 -7.07 3.52 -1.64
CA ARG A 114 -7.27 4.70 -2.51
C ARG A 114 -6.05 5.06 -3.34
N ARG A 115 -4.86 4.70 -2.86
CA ARG A 115 -3.57 4.96 -3.53
C ARG A 115 -3.14 3.80 -4.44
N SER A 116 -3.74 2.62 -4.32
CA SER A 116 -3.45 1.47 -5.17
C SER A 116 -4.00 1.65 -6.58
N GLN A 117 -3.34 1.02 -7.56
CA GLN A 117 -3.87 0.82 -8.91
C GLN A 117 -3.92 -0.69 -9.18
N PRO A 118 -5.10 -1.27 -9.46
CA PRO A 118 -6.40 -0.61 -9.55
C PRO A 118 -6.88 -0.06 -8.19
N LYS A 119 -7.76 0.93 -8.25
CA LYS A 119 -8.38 1.52 -7.04
C LYS A 119 -9.34 0.52 -6.42
N ILE A 120 -9.15 0.20 -5.15
CA ILE A 120 -9.96 -0.78 -4.42
C ILE A 120 -10.84 -0.03 -3.43
N ASP A 121 -12.13 -0.37 -3.36
CA ASP A 121 -13.02 0.14 -2.31
C ASP A 121 -12.79 -0.62 -0.99
N ALA A 122 -11.69 -0.27 -0.33
CA ALA A 122 -11.28 -0.82 0.96
C ALA A 122 -12.09 -0.21 2.12
N ASN A 123 -13.42 -0.31 2.04
CA ASN A 123 -14.33 0.08 3.12
C ASN A 123 -14.15 -0.85 4.34
N ARG A 124 -14.45 -0.37 5.55
CA ARG A 124 -14.35 -1.10 6.80
C ARG A 124 -15.04 -2.47 6.72
N SER A 125 -16.27 -2.52 6.20
CA SER A 125 -17.02 -3.77 6.03
C SER A 125 -16.38 -4.75 5.04
N ALA A 126 -15.64 -4.27 4.02
CA ALA A 126 -14.90 -5.12 3.11
C ALA A 126 -13.68 -5.74 3.81
N VAL A 127 -12.97 -4.95 4.62
CA VAL A 127 -11.83 -5.43 5.42
C VAL A 127 -12.26 -6.43 6.48
N VAL A 128 -13.38 -6.19 7.17
CA VAL A 128 -13.94 -7.14 8.14
C VAL A 128 -14.32 -8.46 7.48
N ARG A 129 -14.99 -8.42 6.32
CA ARG A 129 -15.30 -9.64 5.56
C ARG A 129 -14.04 -10.40 5.16
N LEU A 130 -13.04 -9.70 4.61
CA LEU A 130 -11.75 -10.31 4.27
C LEU A 130 -11.10 -10.97 5.50
N ALA A 131 -11.10 -10.31 6.65
CA ALA A 131 -10.55 -10.85 7.88
C ALA A 131 -11.28 -12.13 8.33
N LEU A 132 -12.61 -12.15 8.25
CA LEU A 132 -13.42 -13.33 8.58
C LEU A 132 -13.18 -14.49 7.60
N THR A 133 -13.09 -14.20 6.29
CA THR A 133 -12.72 -15.21 5.29
C THR A 133 -11.34 -15.81 5.59
N ARG A 134 -10.34 -14.96 5.88
CA ARG A 134 -9.00 -15.42 6.25
C ARG A 134 -8.99 -16.22 7.55
N LEU A 135 -9.77 -15.82 8.54
CA LEU A 135 -9.90 -16.55 9.80
C LEU A 135 -10.49 -17.94 9.57
N ALA A 136 -11.54 -18.05 8.74
CA ALA A 136 -12.18 -19.31 8.39
C ALA A 136 -11.27 -20.24 7.56
N GLU A 137 -10.40 -19.68 6.71
CA GLU A 137 -9.38 -20.45 5.99
C GLU A 137 -8.30 -21.03 6.92
N GLN A 138 -8.00 -20.35 8.03
CA GLN A 138 -6.86 -20.67 8.91
C GLN A 138 -7.23 -21.49 10.13
N MET A 139 -8.45 -21.35 10.66
CA MET A 139 -8.84 -21.92 11.94
C MET A 139 -10.25 -22.51 11.91
N ALA A 140 -10.39 -23.70 12.52
CA ALA A 140 -11.71 -24.25 12.80
C ALA A 140 -12.44 -23.41 13.87
N PRO A 141 -13.78 -23.33 13.85
CA PRO A 141 -14.55 -22.52 14.81
C PRO A 141 -14.25 -22.86 16.28
N GLU A 142 -14.02 -24.14 16.59
CA GLU A 142 -13.66 -24.60 17.94
C GLU A 142 -12.31 -24.04 18.40
N GLN A 143 -11.34 -23.98 17.50
CA GLN A 143 -10.02 -23.40 17.78
C GLN A 143 -10.13 -21.89 18.03
N VAL A 144 -11.01 -21.20 17.30
CA VAL A 144 -11.28 -19.77 17.54
C VAL A 144 -11.84 -19.57 18.95
N ALA A 145 -12.79 -20.41 19.38
CA ALA A 145 -13.34 -20.35 20.74
C ALA A 145 -12.27 -20.65 21.81
N GLN A 146 -11.37 -21.60 21.56
CA GLN A 146 -10.25 -21.91 22.46
C GLN A 146 -9.25 -20.75 22.55
N GLU A 147 -8.91 -20.09 21.44
CA GLU A 147 -8.06 -18.89 21.43
C GLU A 147 -8.69 -17.73 22.20
N LEU A 148 -10.00 -17.50 21.99
CA LEU A 148 -10.73 -16.46 22.69
C LEU A 148 -10.77 -16.73 24.20
N SER A 149 -10.98 -17.98 24.63
CA SER A 149 -10.96 -18.34 26.05
C SER A 149 -9.56 -18.20 26.66
N ALA A 150 -8.52 -18.63 25.94
CA ALA A 150 -7.12 -18.48 26.36
C ALA A 150 -6.72 -17.01 26.53
N ARG A 151 -7.23 -16.11 25.68
CA ARG A 151 -7.02 -14.66 25.79
C ARG A 151 -7.87 -14.02 26.87
N ALA A 152 -9.11 -14.44 27.02
CA ALA A 152 -10.01 -13.96 28.08
C ALA A 152 -9.46 -14.28 29.48
N GLY A 153 -8.78 -15.42 29.65
CA GLY A 153 -8.07 -15.74 30.89
C GLY A 153 -6.86 -14.85 31.20
N ARG A 154 -6.33 -14.12 30.21
CA ARG A 154 -5.25 -13.13 30.38
C ARG A 154 -5.75 -11.71 30.59
N LEU A 155 -7.02 -11.44 30.27
CA LEU A 155 -7.66 -10.14 30.45
C LEU A 155 -8.43 -10.13 31.78
N PRO A 156 -8.07 -9.26 32.74
CA PRO A 156 -8.83 -9.16 33.99
C PRO A 156 -10.25 -8.66 33.67
N GLY A 157 -11.27 -9.47 33.98
CA GLY A 157 -12.69 -9.08 33.91
C GLY A 157 -13.54 -9.73 32.82
N THR A 158 -12.99 -10.64 32.00
CA THR A 158 -13.74 -11.38 30.97
C THR A 158 -13.94 -12.86 31.32
N THR A 159 -14.25 -13.17 32.57
CA THR A 159 -14.78 -14.49 32.92
C THR A 159 -16.24 -14.54 32.48
N GLY A 160 -16.55 -15.46 31.57
CA GLY A 160 -17.80 -15.48 30.79
C GLY A 160 -19.08 -15.42 31.63
N ARG A 161 -20.14 -14.89 31.01
CA ARG A 161 -21.51 -15.00 31.51
C ARG A 161 -21.83 -16.46 31.79
N THR A 162 -21.95 -16.82 33.07
CA THR A 162 -22.56 -18.07 33.53
C THR A 162 -23.95 -18.16 32.93
N ARG A 163 -24.19 -19.17 32.10
CA ARG A 163 -25.55 -19.52 31.67
C ARG A 163 -26.21 -20.24 32.83
N LEU A 164 -27.26 -19.63 33.39
CA LEU A 164 -28.26 -20.29 34.22
C LEU A 164 -29.20 -21.11 33.32
#